data_AF-A0A444YR03-F1
#
_entry.id   AF-A0A444YR03-F1
#
_cell.length_a   1.000
_cell.length_b   1.000
_cell.length_c   1.000
_cell.angle_alpha   90.00
_cell.angle_beta   90.00
_cell.angle_gamma   90.00
#
_symmetry.space_group_name_H-M   'P 1'
#
loop_
_entity.id
_entity.type
_entity.pdbx_description
1 polymer ?
#
loop_
_entity_poly.entity_id
_entity_poly.type
_entity_poly.pdbx_seq_one_letter_code
_entity_poly.pdbx_strand_id
1 'polypeptide(L)'
;MSSTQSNPNRLFFGCPNFKTAESHCKYFLWLDEYVLLFEEEQINDDSLYGQNPKQNHLLDAAVSMEKKLTKLEDKVSRLELQMKNSRHVKCNRSFSYPLMVVVFVFEVVFANYLR
;
A
#
# COMPACT_ATOMS: atom_id res chain seq x y z
N MET A 1 32.70 0.59 -21.97
CA MET A 1 32.52 -0.43 -23.04
C MET A 1 33.85 -1.13 -23.24
N SER A 2 33.83 -2.45 -23.39
CA SER A 2 35.02 -3.28 -23.46
C SER A 2 35.74 -3.11 -24.80
N SER A 3 37.07 -3.04 -24.75
CA SER A 3 37.95 -2.94 -25.93
C SER A 3 38.78 -4.20 -26.13
N THR A 4 38.51 -5.28 -25.38
CA THR A 4 39.23 -6.54 -25.51
C THR A 4 38.87 -7.24 -26.82
N GLN A 5 39.83 -7.97 -27.41
CA GLN A 5 39.61 -8.72 -28.66
C GLN A 5 38.52 -9.80 -28.53
N SER A 6 38.39 -10.42 -27.35
CA SER A 6 37.42 -11.49 -27.09
C SER A 6 36.01 -10.97 -26.77
N ASN A 7 35.90 -9.76 -26.22
CA ASN A 7 34.63 -9.13 -25.86
C ASN A 7 34.60 -7.70 -26.42
N PRO A 8 34.63 -7.50 -27.74
CA PRO A 8 34.62 -6.16 -28.32
C PRO A 8 33.27 -5.51 -28.04
N ASN A 9 33.28 -4.23 -27.68
CA ASN A 9 32.08 -3.41 -27.55
C ASN A 9 31.06 -3.86 -26.48
N ARG A 10 31.39 -4.84 -25.64
CA ARG A 10 30.51 -5.33 -24.57
C ARG A 10 30.44 -4.33 -23.41
N LEU A 11 29.24 -4.07 -22.88
CA LEU A 11 29.02 -3.11 -21.79
C LEU A 11 29.24 -3.76 -20.43
N PHE A 12 29.86 -3.03 -19.50
CA PHE A 12 30.14 -3.52 -18.15
C PHE A 12 30.06 -2.38 -17.14
N PHE A 13 29.71 -2.72 -15.91
CA PHE A 13 29.92 -1.89 -14.74
C PHE A 13 31.30 -2.18 -14.16
N GLY A 14 32.02 -1.14 -13.79
CA GLY A 14 33.33 -1.26 -13.15
C GLY A 14 33.51 -0.17 -12.11
N CYS A 15 34.53 -0.33 -11.28
CA CYS A 15 34.88 0.73 -10.34
C CYS A 15 35.22 2.04 -11.09
N PRO A 16 34.73 3.21 -10.63
CA PRO A 16 35.13 4.51 -11.17
C PRO A 16 36.66 4.71 -11.18
N ASN A 17 37.35 4.16 -10.17
CA ASN A 17 38.81 4.27 -9.99
C ASN A 17 39.57 3.10 -10.63
N PHE A 18 38.97 2.30 -11.51
CA PHE A 18 39.63 1.16 -12.13
C PHE A 18 40.94 1.53 -12.87
N LYS A 19 41.02 2.77 -13.38
CA LYS A 19 42.17 3.28 -14.14
C LYS A 19 43.25 3.98 -13.30
N THR A 20 43.00 4.23 -12.01
CA THR A 20 43.95 4.94 -11.14
C THR A 20 44.71 3.95 -10.26
N ALA A 21 46.03 4.09 -10.22
CA ALA A 21 46.95 3.12 -9.61
C ALA A 21 46.85 3.00 -8.08
N GLU A 22 46.17 3.93 -7.41
CA GLU A 22 46.27 4.11 -5.96
C GLU A 22 45.13 3.45 -5.15
N SER A 23 44.05 2.99 -5.79
CA SER A 23 42.96 2.27 -5.10
C SER A 23 42.12 1.42 -6.05
N HIS A 24 42.66 0.27 -6.47
CA HIS A 24 41.93 -0.64 -7.35
C HIS A 24 40.87 -1.43 -6.58
N CYS A 25 39.64 -0.94 -6.59
CA CYS A 25 38.49 -1.81 -6.34
C CYS A 25 38.34 -2.75 -7.56
N LYS A 26 38.28 -4.05 -7.29
CA LYS A 26 38.17 -5.12 -8.30
C LYS A 26 36.73 -5.38 -8.75
N TYR A 27 35.82 -4.45 -8.49
CA TYR A 27 34.43 -4.59 -8.91
C TYR A 27 34.31 -4.54 -10.43
N PHE A 28 33.71 -5.58 -10.99
CA PHE A 28 33.45 -5.76 -12.40
C PHE A 28 32.18 -6.61 -12.58
N LEU A 29 31.28 -6.19 -13.46
CA LEU A 29 30.06 -6.93 -13.77
C LEU A 29 29.63 -6.65 -15.22
N TRP A 30 29.33 -7.68 -16.01
CA TRP A 30 28.79 -7.52 -17.36
C TRP A 30 27.34 -7.05 -17.33
N LEU A 31 26.99 -6.08 -18.19
CA LEU A 31 25.65 -5.48 -18.19
C LEU A 31 24.59 -6.46 -18.69
N ASP A 32 24.91 -7.23 -19.73
CA ASP A 32 24.02 -8.24 -20.32
C ASP A 32 23.75 -9.39 -19.35
N GLU A 33 24.76 -9.86 -18.61
CA GLU A 33 24.56 -10.86 -17.54
C GLU A 33 23.68 -10.31 -16.41
N TYR A 34 23.84 -9.03 -16.06
CA TYR A 34 22.99 -8.38 -15.07
C TYR A 34 21.54 -8.27 -15.53
N VAL A 35 21.28 -7.94 -16.80
CA VAL A 35 19.91 -7.85 -17.34
C VAL A 35 19.26 -9.23 -17.42
N LEU A 36 20.01 -10.26 -17.81
CA LEU A 36 19.51 -11.65 -17.86
C LEU A 36 19.03 -12.15 -16.49
N LEU A 37 19.65 -11.71 -15.39
CA LEU A 37 19.17 -12.05 -14.04
C LEU A 37 17.75 -11.55 -13.76
N PHE A 38 17.34 -10.40 -14.31
CA PHE A 38 15.97 -9.88 -14.15
C PHE A 38 14.97 -10.55 -15.08
N GLU A 39 15.42 -11.04 -16.23
CA GLU A 39 14.60 -11.80 -17.16
C GLU A 39 14.35 -13.22 -16.61
N GLU A 40 15.36 -13.84 -16.00
CA GLU A 40 15.22 -15.12 -15.30
C GLU A 40 14.39 -15.01 -14.02
N GLU A 41 14.52 -13.94 -13.23
CA GLU A 41 13.64 -13.72 -12.05
C GLU A 41 12.17 -13.57 -12.45
N GLN A 42 11.87 -12.92 -13.58
CA GLN A 42 10.50 -12.77 -14.07
C GLN A 42 9.92 -14.06 -14.67
N ILE A 43 10.75 -14.93 -15.25
CA ILE A 43 10.31 -16.24 -15.77
C ILE A 43 10.20 -17.29 -14.65
N ASN A 44 11.07 -17.22 -13.64
CA ASN A 44 11.05 -18.13 -12.49
C ASN A 44 9.98 -17.80 -11.44
N ASP A 45 9.35 -16.62 -11.50
CA ASP A 45 8.12 -16.33 -10.74
C ASP A 45 6.94 -17.22 -11.16
N ASP A 46 6.99 -17.83 -12.36
CA ASP A 46 6.01 -18.84 -12.80
C ASP A 46 6.50 -20.29 -12.55
N SER A 47 7.77 -20.50 -12.17
CA SER A 47 8.28 -21.85 -11.86
C SER A 47 9.42 -21.90 -10.83
N LEU A 48 9.05 -22.22 -9.58
CA LEU A 48 9.82 -22.98 -8.57
C LEU A 48 11.10 -22.37 -7.94
N TYR A 49 10.90 -21.79 -6.75
CA TYR A 49 11.51 -22.23 -5.48
C TYR A 49 13.05 -22.39 -5.43
N GLY A 50 13.79 -21.29 -5.54
CA GLY A 50 15.20 -21.19 -5.15
C GLY A 50 15.37 -20.38 -3.86
N GLN A 51 15.50 -21.06 -2.72
CA GLN A 51 15.56 -20.47 -1.37
C GLN A 51 16.74 -19.50 -1.18
N ASN A 52 16.51 -18.19 -1.36
CA ASN A 52 17.45 -17.13 -1.04
C ASN A 52 17.07 -16.52 0.32
N PRO A 53 17.94 -16.51 1.36
CA PRO A 53 17.57 -16.06 2.71
C PRO A 53 17.10 -14.59 2.79
N LYS A 54 17.49 -13.74 1.82
CA LYS A 54 16.99 -12.36 1.71
C LYS A 54 15.54 -12.30 1.22
N GLN A 55 15.11 -13.28 0.42
CA GLN A 55 13.76 -13.37 -0.14
C GLN A 55 12.75 -13.82 0.93
N ASN A 56 13.16 -14.72 1.83
CA ASN A 56 12.34 -15.12 2.99
C ASN A 56 12.03 -13.95 3.93
N HIS A 57 13.03 -13.08 4.19
CA HIS A 57 12.81 -11.88 5.01
C HIS A 57 11.89 -10.86 4.33
N LEU A 58 11.97 -10.74 3.00
CA LEU A 58 11.10 -9.85 2.23
C LEU A 58 9.67 -10.39 2.16
N LEU A 59 9.51 -11.71 1.97
CA LEU A 59 8.22 -12.42 2.03
C LEU A 59 7.57 -12.28 3.41
N ASP A 60 8.32 -12.52 4.50
CA ASP A 60 7.81 -12.35 5.86
C ASP A 60 7.39 -10.89 6.13
N ALA A 61 8.15 -9.93 5.62
CA ALA A 61 7.81 -8.51 5.72
C ALA A 61 6.54 -8.18 4.91
N ALA A 62 6.38 -8.73 3.71
CA ALA A 62 5.21 -8.55 2.86
C ALA A 62 3.96 -9.16 3.50
N VAL A 63 4.02 -10.41 3.96
CA VAL A 63 2.93 -11.09 4.67
C VAL A 63 2.54 -10.36 5.95
N SER A 64 3.54 -9.85 6.69
CA SER A 64 3.30 -9.02 7.88
C SER A 64 2.61 -7.71 7.52
N MET A 65 2.96 -7.08 6.40
CA MET A 65 2.31 -5.88 5.90
C MET A 65 0.87 -6.15 5.47
N GLU A 66 0.60 -7.21 4.71
CA GLU A 66 -0.75 -7.60 4.28
C GLU A 66 -1.67 -7.85 5.48
N LYS A 67 -1.17 -8.54 6.50
CA LYS A 67 -1.92 -8.75 7.76
C LYS A 67 -2.22 -7.44 8.48
N LYS A 68 -1.31 -6.47 8.43
CA LYS A 68 -1.53 -5.13 9.01
C LYS A 68 -2.53 -4.33 8.18
N LEU A 69 -2.48 -4.42 6.85
CA LEU A 69 -3.39 -3.75 5.94
C LEU A 69 -4.83 -4.25 6.11
N THR A 70 -5.04 -5.56 6.08
CA THR A 70 -6.37 -6.17 6.30
C THR A 70 -6.95 -5.79 7.66
N LYS A 71 -6.13 -5.79 8.73
CA LYS A 71 -6.56 -5.33 10.06
C LYS A 71 -6.91 -3.84 10.10
N LEU A 72 -6.18 -3.02 9.33
CA LEU A 72 -6.43 -1.59 9.25
C LEU A 72 -7.71 -1.30 8.47
N GLU A 73 -7.90 -1.98 7.34
CA GLU A 73 -9.09 -1.90 6.50
C GLU A 73 -10.36 -2.25 7.30
N ASP A 74 -10.35 -3.37 8.02
CA ASP A 74 -11.45 -3.79 8.89
C ASP A 74 -11.75 -2.76 10.01
N LYS A 75 -10.72 -2.12 10.58
CA LYS A 75 -10.92 -1.01 11.53
C LYS A 75 -11.54 0.22 10.87
N VAL A 76 -11.10 0.58 9.67
CA VAL A 76 -11.64 1.72 8.91
C VAL A 76 -13.11 1.46 8.58
N SER A 77 -13.48 0.27 8.11
CA SER A 77 -14.87 -0.09 7.83
C SER A 77 -15.76 -0.02 9.09
N ARG A 78 -15.27 -0.50 10.24
CA ARG A 78 -16.00 -0.38 11.51
C ARG A 78 -16.20 1.08 11.93
N LEU A 79 -15.17 1.90 11.85
CA LEU A 79 -15.27 3.33 12.20
C LEU A 79 -16.23 4.07 11.26
N GLU A 80 -16.20 3.74 9.97
CA GLU A 80 -17.11 4.34 9.00
C GLU A 80 -18.57 3.96 9.30
N LEU A 81 -18.83 2.70 9.66
CA LEU A 81 -20.15 2.23 10.08
C LEU A 81 -20.62 2.95 11.37
N GLN A 82 -19.76 3.08 12.37
CA GLN A 82 -20.07 3.83 13.60
C GLN A 82 -20.40 5.29 13.31
N MET A 83 -19.64 5.94 12.42
CA MET A 83 -19.89 7.32 12.01
C MET A 83 -21.20 7.47 11.24
N LYS A 84 -21.56 6.52 10.37
CA LYS A 84 -22.87 6.49 9.69
C LYS A 84 -24.02 6.33 10.68
N ASN A 85 -23.90 5.41 11.63
CA ASN A 85 -24.91 5.18 12.67
C ASN A 85 -25.09 6.41 13.57
N SER A 86 -23.99 7.05 14.00
CA SER A 86 -24.04 8.28 14.79
C SER A 86 -24.73 9.43 14.04
N ARG A 87 -24.42 9.61 12.74
CA ARG A 87 -25.08 10.59 11.88
C ARG A 87 -26.57 10.30 11.71
N HIS A 88 -26.95 9.04 11.51
CA HIS A 88 -28.35 8.63 11.37
C HIS A 88 -29.15 8.87 12.66
N VAL A 89 -28.59 8.53 13.82
CA VAL A 89 -29.21 8.79 15.13
C VAL A 89 -29.36 10.29 15.38
N LYS A 90 -28.34 11.10 15.06
CA LYS A 90 -28.42 12.56 15.19
C LYS A 90 -29.48 13.17 14.26
N CYS A 91 -29.59 12.67 13.03
CA CYS A 91 -30.62 13.07 12.07
C CYS A 91 -32.02 12.78 12.64
N ASN A 92 -32.27 11.54 13.07
CA ASN A 92 -33.56 11.14 13.63
C ASN A 92 -33.94 11.95 14.87
N ARG A 93 -32.98 12.20 15.78
CA ARG A 93 -33.21 13.02 16.97
C ARG A 93 -33.54 14.48 16.59
N SER A 94 -32.89 15.04 15.58
CA SER A 94 -33.16 16.41 15.11
C SER A 94 -34.54 16.56 14.47
N PHE A 95 -35.07 15.52 13.81
CA PHE A 95 -36.40 15.57 13.20
C PHE A 95 -37.55 15.35 14.22
N SER A 96 -37.30 14.60 15.29
CA SER A 96 -38.32 14.30 16.31
C SER A 96 -38.73 15.54 17.13
N TYR A 97 -37.77 16.34 17.61
CA TYR A 97 -38.08 17.52 18.44
C TYR A 97 -39.03 18.55 17.81
N PRO A 98 -38.80 19.05 16.57
CA PRO A 98 -39.71 20.02 15.97
C PRO A 98 -41.11 19.43 15.74
N LEU A 99 -41.22 18.15 15.38
CA LEU A 99 -42.51 17.48 15.18
C LEU A 99 -43.31 17.38 16.49
N MET A 100 -42.63 17.08 17.61
CA MET A 100 -43.25 17.07 18.94
C MET A 100 -43.76 18.45 19.38
N VAL A 101 -42.99 19.52 19.10
CA VAL A 101 -43.41 20.90 19.41
C VAL A 101 -44.65 21.29 18.60
N VAL A 102 -44.68 20.94 17.32
CA VAL A 102 -45.83 21.21 16.44
C VAL A 102 -47.10 20.53 16.97
N VAL A 103 -47.03 19.24 17.32
CA VAL A 103 -48.17 18.52 17.90
C VAL A 103 -48.66 19.17 19.20
N PHE A 104 -47.75 19.54 20.11
CA PHE A 104 -48.10 20.22 21.36
C PHE A 104 -48.80 21.56 21.13
N VAL A 105 -48.30 22.37 20.19
CA VAL A 105 -48.91 23.67 19.86
C VAL A 105 -50.29 23.46 19.26
N PHE A 106 -50.47 22.49 18.36
CA PHE A 106 -51.78 22.16 17.80
C PHE A 106 -52.76 21.75 18.91
N GLU A 107 -52.39 20.82 19.79
CA GLU A 107 -53.23 20.40 20.92
C GLU A 107 -53.67 21.58 21.81
N VAL A 108 -52.74 22.48 22.16
CA VAL A 108 -53.04 23.67 22.97
C VAL A 108 -53.96 24.66 22.24
N VAL A 109 -53.73 24.87 20.94
CA VAL A 109 -54.57 25.76 20.12
C VAL A 109 -55.98 25.17 19.97
N PHE A 110 -56.10 23.88 19.66
CA PHE A 110 -57.39 23.20 19.56
C PHE A 110 -58.16 23.23 20.88
N ALA A 111 -57.50 22.99 22.01
CA ALA A 111 -58.11 23.05 23.33
C ALA A 111 -58.61 24.47 23.70
N ASN A 112 -57.92 25.51 23.23
CA ASN A 112 -58.34 26.90 23.41
C ASN A 112 -59.45 27.33 22.44
N TYR A 113 -59.54 26.73 21.26
CA TYR A 113 -60.56 27.08 20.25
C TYR A 113 -61.90 26.36 20.47
N LEU A 114 -61.88 25.21 21.13
CA LEU A 114 -63.06 24.40 21.46
C LEU A 114 -63.67 24.73 22.84
N ARG A 115 -63.16 25.77 23.50
CA ARG A 115 -63.67 26.30 24.77
C ARG A 115 -64.45 27.58 24.54
#